data_AF-A0A516GHU8-F1
#
_entry.id   AF-A0A516GHU8-F1
#
_cell.length_a   1.000
_cell.length_b   1.000
_cell.length_c   1.000
_cell.angle_alpha   90.00
_cell.angle_beta   90.00
_cell.angle_gamma   90.00
#
_symmetry.space_group_name_H-M   'P 1'
#
loop_
_entity.id
_entity.type
_entity.pdbx_description
1 polymer ?
#
loop_
_entity_poly.entity_id
_entity_poly.type
_entity_poly.pdbx_seq_one_letter_code
_entity_poly.pdbx_strand_id
1 'polypeptide(L)'
;MKHIRNTLGFFIAGIFVMGLWGGYAGAYGIGGGFAGAIIIIGSLWYLNHKLGLIHQQEEHAFVDMALGIGIAGLARDFFMNGGQSLVDAVPTLVFVIIGGIIGGVLSAYIEQDIEMDKEKANRGEQ
;
A
#
# COMPACT_ATOMS: atom_id res chain seq x y z
N MET A 1 -6.28 -9.53 -20.62
CA MET A 1 -5.65 -10.05 -19.38
C MET A 1 -5.45 -9.02 -18.26
N LYS A 2 -5.39 -7.69 -18.54
CA LYS A 2 -5.16 -6.64 -17.53
C LYS A 2 -6.05 -6.76 -16.28
N HIS A 3 -7.37 -6.86 -16.45
CA HIS A 3 -8.30 -6.96 -15.32
C HIS A 3 -8.06 -8.20 -14.46
N ILE A 4 -7.80 -9.36 -15.08
CA ILE A 4 -7.52 -10.62 -14.37
C ILE A 4 -6.24 -10.49 -13.52
N ARG A 5 -5.18 -9.90 -14.09
CA ARG A 5 -3.93 -9.66 -13.36
C ARG A 5 -4.16 -8.72 -12.18
N ASN A 6 -4.87 -7.61 -12.38
CA ASN A 6 -5.18 -6.66 -11.33
C ASN A 6 -5.99 -7.30 -10.19
N THR A 7 -7.02 -8.07 -10.53
CA THR A 7 -7.81 -8.82 -9.56
C THR A 7 -6.94 -9.78 -8.77
N LEU A 8 -6.03 -10.51 -9.43
CA LEU A 8 -5.11 -11.43 -8.76
C LEU A 8 -4.15 -10.70 -7.81
N GLY A 9 -3.58 -9.57 -8.24
CA GLY A 9 -2.68 -8.76 -7.42
C GLY A 9 -3.35 -8.22 -6.16
N PHE A 10 -4.55 -7.64 -6.29
CA PHE A 10 -5.33 -7.16 -5.14
C PHE A 10 -5.76 -8.31 -4.21
N PHE A 11 -6.19 -9.43 -4.78
CA PHE A 11 -6.64 -10.60 -4.03
C PHE A 11 -5.51 -11.21 -3.19
N ILE A 12 -4.34 -11.44 -3.79
CA ILE A 12 -3.18 -11.99 -3.08
C ILE A 12 -2.72 -11.01 -2.00
N ALA A 13 -2.67 -9.71 -2.29
CA ALA A 13 -2.27 -8.72 -1.29
C ALA A 13 -3.21 -8.71 -0.08
N GLY A 14 -4.53 -8.70 -0.33
CA GLY A 14 -5.53 -8.73 0.73
C GLY A 14 -5.45 -9.99 1.60
N ILE A 15 -5.35 -11.18 0.99
CA ILE A 15 -5.29 -12.45 1.75
C ILE A 15 -4.02 -12.55 2.58
N PHE A 16 -2.86 -12.24 2.01
CA PHE A 16 -1.60 -12.40 2.73
C PHE A 16 -1.49 -11.43 3.90
N VAL A 17 -1.91 -10.18 3.72
CA VAL A 17 -1.88 -9.19 4.80
C VAL A 17 -2.89 -9.54 5.88
N MET A 18 -4.16 -9.76 5.52
CA MET A 18 -5.21 -10.01 6.50
C MET A 18 -5.12 -11.41 7.14
N GLY A 19 -4.46 -12.36 6.47
CA GLY A 19 -4.30 -13.73 6.95
C GLY A 19 -3.02 -13.98 7.75
N LEU A 20 -1.90 -13.33 7.42
CA LEU A 20 -0.60 -13.66 8.00
C LEU A 20 -0.04 -12.57 8.93
N TRP A 21 -0.28 -11.28 8.64
CA TRP A 21 0.36 -10.20 9.39
C TRP A 21 0.01 -10.26 10.88
N GLY A 22 -1.26 -10.45 11.22
CA GLY A 22 -1.70 -10.59 12.61
C GLY A 22 -0.99 -11.71 13.38
N GLY A 23 -0.59 -12.79 12.69
CA GLY A 23 0.19 -13.87 13.28
C GLY A 23 1.61 -13.44 13.67
N TYR A 24 2.30 -12.71 12.78
CA TYR A 24 3.64 -12.18 13.09
C TYR A 24 3.60 -11.16 14.23
N ALA A 25 2.65 -10.23 14.18
CA ALA A 25 2.48 -9.22 15.22
C ALA A 25 2.08 -9.84 16.56
N GLY A 26 1.24 -10.87 16.56
CA GLY A 26 0.83 -11.59 17.77
C GLY A 26 1.99 -12.38 18.41
N ALA A 27 2.84 -13.00 17.60
CA ALA A 27 3.94 -13.83 18.11
C ALA A 27 5.15 -13.03 18.61
N TYR A 28 5.48 -11.91 17.95
CA TYR A 28 6.71 -11.15 18.23
C TYR A 28 6.46 -9.67 18.52
N GLY A 29 5.22 -9.29 18.84
CA GLY A 29 4.83 -7.92 19.14
C GLY A 29 5.12 -6.96 17.99
N ILE A 30 5.52 -5.73 18.35
CA ILE A 30 5.83 -4.66 17.38
C ILE A 30 6.94 -5.10 16.41
N GLY A 31 7.97 -5.79 16.90
CA GLY A 31 9.06 -6.31 16.05
C GLY A 31 8.56 -7.30 14.99
N GLY A 32 7.62 -8.17 15.37
CA GLY A 32 6.91 -9.04 14.44
C GLY A 32 6.07 -8.28 13.42
N GLY A 33 5.43 -7.19 13.84
CA GLY A 33 4.71 -6.29 12.95
C GLY A 33 5.62 -5.68 11.87
N PHE A 34 6.80 -5.18 12.25
CA PHE A 34 7.79 -4.64 11.30
C PHE A 34 8.37 -5.72 10.39
N ALA A 35 8.71 -6.89 10.92
CA ALA A 35 9.18 -8.02 10.11
C ALA A 35 8.10 -8.47 9.11
N GLY A 36 6.84 -8.54 9.55
CA GLY A 36 5.68 -8.83 8.72
C GLY A 36 5.51 -7.80 7.60
N ALA A 37 5.70 -6.51 7.88
CA ALA A 37 5.69 -5.48 6.84
C ALA A 37 6.74 -5.75 5.76
N ILE A 38 8.00 -6.02 6.14
CA ILE A 38 9.05 -6.26 5.15
C ILE A 38 8.78 -7.53 4.34
N ILE A 39 8.45 -8.64 5.02
CA ILE A 39 8.30 -9.96 4.39
C ILE A 39 7.05 -10.00 3.50
N ILE A 40 5.92 -9.52 4.02
CA ILE A 40 4.63 -9.58 3.33
C ILE A 40 4.51 -8.41 2.35
N ILE A 41 4.58 -7.17 2.83
CA ILE A 41 4.36 -5.97 2.01
C ILE A 41 5.48 -5.81 0.98
N GLY A 42 6.74 -6.03 1.35
CA GLY A 42 7.86 -5.94 0.40
C GLY A 42 7.74 -6.91 -0.77
N SER A 43 7.43 -8.18 -0.48
CA SER A 43 7.25 -9.20 -1.53
C SER A 43 6.05 -8.89 -2.43
N LEU A 44 4.91 -8.53 -1.84
CA LEU A 44 3.70 -8.19 -2.59
C LEU A 44 3.89 -6.92 -3.43
N TRP A 45 4.61 -5.93 -2.92
CA TRP A 45 4.97 -4.74 -3.67
C TRP A 45 5.78 -5.11 -4.90
N TYR A 46 6.79 -5.99 -4.77
CA TYR A 46 7.57 -6.45 -5.91
C TYR A 46 6.70 -7.17 -6.96
N LEU A 47 5.83 -8.10 -6.54
CA LEU A 47 4.93 -8.80 -7.45
C LEU A 47 3.97 -7.85 -8.17
N ASN A 48 3.41 -6.87 -7.45
CA ASN A 48 2.44 -5.94 -7.98
C ASN A 48 3.09 -4.87 -8.87
N HIS A 49 4.23 -4.31 -8.46
CA HIS A 49 4.87 -3.16 -9.10
C HIS A 49 5.97 -3.55 -10.09
N LYS A 50 6.80 -4.57 -9.80
CA LYS A 50 7.89 -4.99 -10.71
C LYS A 50 7.46 -6.06 -11.71
N LEU A 51 6.70 -7.08 -11.28
CA LEU A 51 6.13 -8.07 -12.21
C LEU A 51 4.82 -7.59 -12.86
N GLY A 52 4.29 -6.45 -12.39
CA GLY A 52 3.13 -5.79 -12.98
C GLY A 52 1.85 -6.60 -12.85
N LEU A 53 1.66 -7.36 -11.77
CA LEU A 53 0.34 -7.99 -11.53
C LEU A 53 -0.76 -6.92 -11.48
N ILE A 54 -0.45 -5.79 -10.86
CA ILE A 54 -1.32 -4.63 -10.89
C ILE A 54 -0.77 -3.67 -11.94
N HIS A 55 -1.49 -3.54 -13.05
CA HIS A 55 -1.07 -2.69 -14.14
C HIS A 55 -1.06 -1.21 -13.75
N GLN A 56 0.09 -0.57 -13.91
CA GLN A 56 0.36 0.84 -13.68
C GLN A 56 0.63 1.55 -15.01
N GLN A 57 0.22 2.81 -15.12
CA GLN A 57 0.66 3.70 -16.20
C GLN A 57 2.07 4.20 -15.86
N GLU A 58 2.92 4.43 -16.86
CA GLU A 58 4.39 4.60 -16.69
C GLU A 58 4.81 5.84 -15.87
N GLU A 59 3.88 6.71 -15.49
CA GLU A 59 4.15 7.93 -14.70
C GLU A 59 3.21 8.07 -13.48
N HIS A 60 2.50 7.01 -13.12
CA HIS A 60 1.59 7.05 -11.96
C HIS A 60 2.20 6.32 -10.77
N ALA A 61 2.54 7.08 -9.73
CA ALA A 61 3.03 6.56 -8.45
C ALA A 61 2.03 5.64 -7.74
N PHE A 62 0.75 5.64 -8.14
CA PHE A 62 -0.31 4.98 -7.39
C PHE A 62 -1.05 3.93 -8.21
N VAL A 63 -0.70 2.66 -7.96
CA VAL A 63 -1.75 1.64 -7.82
C VAL A 63 -1.53 0.92 -6.51
N ASP A 64 -2.26 1.39 -5.51
CA ASP A 64 -2.01 1.07 -4.13
C ASP A 64 -2.69 -0.26 -3.76
N MET A 65 -1.89 -1.31 -3.65
CA MET A 65 -2.32 -2.58 -3.07
C MET A 65 -2.93 -2.40 -1.66
N ALA A 66 -2.64 -1.29 -0.96
CA ALA A 66 -3.31 -0.92 0.29
C ALA A 66 -4.81 -0.70 0.12
N LEU A 67 -5.31 -0.26 -1.04
CA LEU A 67 -6.75 -0.23 -1.30
C LEU A 67 -7.34 -1.64 -1.32
N GLY A 68 -6.68 -2.57 -2.02
CA GLY A 68 -7.09 -3.98 -2.04
C GLY A 68 -7.05 -4.62 -0.64
N ILE A 69 -6.00 -4.31 0.13
CA ILE A 69 -5.85 -4.75 1.52
C ILE A 69 -6.95 -4.14 2.41
N GLY A 70 -7.22 -2.85 2.27
CA GLY A 70 -8.23 -2.13 3.05
C GLY A 70 -9.64 -2.66 2.78
N ILE A 71 -10.00 -2.88 1.51
CA ILE A 71 -11.27 -3.51 1.14
C ILE A 71 -11.36 -4.93 1.70
N ALA A 72 -10.28 -5.73 1.59
CA ALA A 72 -10.25 -7.08 2.16
C ALA A 72 -10.43 -7.08 3.68
N GLY A 73 -9.81 -6.13 4.39
CA GLY A 73 -9.95 -5.97 5.84
C GLY A 73 -11.36 -5.56 6.25
N LEU A 74 -11.93 -4.54 5.61
CA LEU A 74 -13.29 -4.09 5.86
C LEU A 74 -14.31 -5.21 5.58
N ALA A 75 -14.18 -5.91 4.45
CA ALA A 75 -15.07 -7.01 4.09
C ALA A 75 -14.95 -8.18 5.08
N ARG A 76 -13.72 -8.61 5.42
CA ARG A 76 -13.47 -9.65 6.41
C ARG A 76 -14.14 -9.31 7.75
N ASP A 77 -13.86 -8.13 8.27
CA ASP A 77 -14.32 -7.76 9.61
C ASP A 77 -15.83 -7.48 9.63
N PHE A 78 -16.42 -7.05 8.52
CA PHE A 78 -17.88 -7.00 8.36
C PHE A 78 -18.49 -8.40 8.41
N PHE A 79 -17.95 -9.36 7.66
CA PHE A 79 -18.48 -10.73 7.63
C PHE A 79 -18.27 -11.46 8.96
N MET A 80 -17.18 -11.19 9.68
CA MET A 80 -16.87 -11.86 10.95
C MET A 80 -17.57 -11.22 12.15
N ASN A 81 -17.68 -9.88 12.18
CA ASN A 81 -18.08 -9.14 13.37
C ASN A 81 -19.35 -8.28 13.16
N GLY A 82 -19.93 -8.29 11.96
CA GLY A 82 -21.14 -7.54 11.61
C GLY A 82 -20.90 -6.06 11.31
N GLY A 83 -21.98 -5.31 11.09
CA GLY A 83 -21.92 -3.90 10.62
C GLY A 83 -21.23 -2.92 11.57
N GLN A 84 -21.21 -3.19 12.88
CA GLN A 84 -20.56 -2.32 13.86
C GLN A 84 -19.05 -2.20 13.61
N SER A 85 -18.41 -3.25 13.07
CA SER A 85 -16.97 -3.23 12.77
C SER A 85 -16.59 -2.15 11.74
N LEU A 86 -17.52 -1.77 10.85
CA LEU A 86 -17.31 -0.68 9.90
C LEU A 86 -17.29 0.68 10.59
N VAL A 87 -18.13 0.87 11.61
CA VAL A 87 -18.15 2.10 12.42
C VAL A 87 -16.89 2.18 13.26
N ASP A 88 -16.49 1.07 13.86
CA ASP A 88 -15.28 0.99 14.69
C ASP A 88 -13.99 1.21 13.88
N ALA A 89 -14.02 0.95 12.57
CA ALA A 89 -12.91 1.21 11.65
C ALA A 89 -12.76 2.69 11.25
N VAL A 90 -13.76 3.55 11.49
CA VAL A 90 -13.74 4.96 11.05
C VAL A 90 -12.51 5.73 11.56
N PRO A 91 -12.11 5.66 12.84
CA PRO A 91 -10.91 6.35 13.31
C PRO A 91 -9.66 5.91 12.54
N THR A 92 -9.50 4.61 12.28
CA THR A 92 -8.38 4.08 11.50
C THR A 92 -8.40 4.60 10.07
N LEU A 93 -9.56 4.62 9.41
CA LEU A 93 -9.71 5.16 8.06
C LEU A 93 -9.35 6.65 8.00
N VAL A 94 -9.72 7.44 9.00
CA VAL A 94 -9.33 8.86 9.09
C VAL A 94 -7.79 9.00 9.13
N PHE A 95 -7.10 8.24 9.98
CA PHE A 95 -5.64 8.28 10.04
C PHE A 95 -4.97 7.80 8.76
N VAL A 96 -5.52 6.77 8.11
CA VAL A 96 -5.03 6.29 6.81
C VAL A 96 -5.17 7.37 5.74
N ILE A 97 -6.31 8.07 5.69
CA ILE A 97 -6.53 9.18 4.75
C ILE A 97 -5.54 10.31 5.00
N ILE A 98 -5.36 10.72 6.26
CA ILE A 98 -4.38 11.77 6.63
C ILE A 98 -2.97 11.36 6.21
N GLY A 99 -2.56 10.13 6.54
CA GLY A 99 -1.26 9.59 6.14
C GLY A 99 -1.08 9.55 4.62
N GLY A 100 -2.11 9.14 3.89
CA GLY A 100 -2.11 9.11 2.43
C GLY A 100 -1.95 10.50 1.81
N ILE A 101 -2.64 11.51 2.35
CA ILE A 101 -2.50 12.91 1.92
C ILE A 101 -1.08 13.40 2.17
N ILE A 102 -0.54 13.19 3.38
CA ILE A 102 0.81 13.62 3.73
C ILE A 102 1.85 12.94 2.83
N GLY A 103 1.73 11.63 2.63
CA GLY A 103 2.63 10.87 1.76
C GLY A 103 2.57 11.33 0.30
N GLY A 104 1.36 11.57 -0.22
CA GLY A 104 1.17 12.09 -1.58
C GLY A 104 1.78 13.47 -1.78
N VAL A 105 1.55 14.40 -0.84
CA VAL A 105 2.12 15.76 -0.88
C VAL A 105 3.64 15.72 -0.79
N LEU A 106 4.20 14.92 0.12
CA LEU A 106 5.65 14.78 0.26
C LEU A 106 6.28 14.18 -1.01
N SER A 107 5.63 13.19 -1.62
CA SER A 107 6.10 12.61 -2.89
C SER A 107 6.18 13.65 -3.99
N ALA A 108 5.20 14.53 -4.10
CA ALA A 108 5.19 15.59 -5.11
C ALA A 108 6.34 16.59 -4.91
N TYR A 109 6.64 16.97 -3.66
CA TYR A 109 7.78 17.84 -3.38
C TYR A 109 9.13 17.18 -3.69
N ILE A 110 9.29 15.88 -3.38
CA ILE A 110 10.50 15.13 -3.71
C ILE A 110 10.70 15.03 -5.23
N GLU A 111 9.62 14.77 -5.98
CA GLU A 111 9.67 14.69 -7.44
C GLU A 111 10.11 16.02 -8.07
N GLN A 112 9.56 17.14 -7.58
CA GLN A 112 9.96 18.48 -8.01
C GLN A 112 11.44 18.79 -7.72
N ASP A 113 11.93 18.42 -6.54
CA ASP A 113 13.34 18.62 -6.16
C ASP A 113 14.29 17.83 -7.07
N ILE A 114 13.93 16.57 -7.37
CA ILE A 114 14.68 15.71 -8.31
C ILE A 114 14.69 16.30 -9.72
N GLU A 115 13.58 16.86 -10.20
CA GLU A 115 13.50 17.52 -11.50
C GLU A 115 14.37 18.78 -11.55
N MET A 116 14.33 19.60 -10.50
CA MET A 116 15.17 20.79 -10.39
C MET A 116 16.67 20.46 -10.44
N ASP A 117 17.10 19.40 -9.77
CA ASP A 117 18.49 18.95 -9.81
C ASP A 117 18.90 18.44 -11.20
N LYS A 118 18.01 17.73 -11.90
CA LYS A 118 18.25 17.34 -13.30
C LYS A 118 18.38 18.55 -14.21
N GLU A 119 17.55 19.57 -14.04
CA GLU A 119 17.63 20.80 -14.84
C GLU A 119 18.93 21.57 -14.60
N LYS A 120 19.35 21.74 -13.34
CA LYS A 120 20.63 22.39 -13.00
C LYS A 120 21.81 21.64 -13.61
N ALA A 121 21.82 20.31 -13.49
CA ALA A 121 22.85 19.47 -14.10
C ALA A 121 22.91 19.65 -15.63
N ASN A 122 21.76 19.72 -16.30
CA ASN A 122 21.68 19.97 -17.74
C ASN A 122 22.15 21.38 -18.13
N ARG A 123 22.01 22.37 -17.23
CA ARG A 123 22.52 23.74 -17.41
C ARG A 123 23.99 23.90 -17.04
N GLY A 124 24.64 22.87 -16.49
CA GLY A 124 26.03 22.95 -16.01
C GLY A 124 26.18 23.77 -14.72
N GLU A 125 25.08 24.01 -14.01
CA GLU A 125 25.05 24.67 -12.71
C GLU A 125 25.33 23.60 -11.65
N GLN A 126 26.42 23.74 -10.88
CA GLN A 126 26.73 22.89 -9.73
C GLN A 126 26.02 23.39 -8.47
#